data_AF-A0A518CBD5-F1
#
_entry.id   AF-A0A518CBD5-F1
#
_cell.length_a   1.000
_cell.length_b   1.000
_cell.length_c   1.000
_cell.angle_alpha   90.00
_cell.angle_beta   90.00
_cell.angle_gamma   90.00
#
_symmetry.space_group_name_H-M   'P 1'
#
loop_
_entity.id
_entity.type
_entity.pdbx_description
1 polymer ?
#
loop_
_entity_poly.entity_id
_entity_poly.type
_entity_poly.pdbx_seq_one_letter_code
_entity_poly.pdbx_strand_id
1 'polypeptide(L)'
;MLVPMIAVTLIVIGLALFCYWPAVQRPTLDKWPPISDDEFIARCSPGVDRQRALKVRRIVSEQLGVDYDRVYPEQRFVEDLGA
;
A
#
# COMPACT_ATOMS: atom_id res chain seq x y z
N MET A 1 14.93 31.55 27.56
CA MET A 1 14.48 30.16 27.76
C MET A 1 13.35 29.74 26.81
N LEU A 2 12.49 30.65 26.36
CA LEU A 2 11.40 30.35 25.41
C LEU A 2 11.87 29.94 24.00
N VAL A 3 12.87 30.65 23.46
CA VAL A 3 13.42 30.41 22.11
C VAL A 3 14.00 28.99 21.92
N PRO A 4 14.83 28.43 22.82
CA PRO A 4 15.35 27.07 22.65
C PRO A 4 14.26 25.99 22.78
N MET A 5 13.21 26.21 23.58
CA MET A 5 12.10 25.27 23.71
C MET A 5 11.32 25.15 22.40
N ILE A 6 11.03 26.29 21.74
CA ILE A 6 10.32 26.31 20.45
C ILE A 6 11.14 25.57 19.38
N ALA A 7 12.46 25.77 19.35
CA ALA A 7 13.34 25.10 18.39
C ALA A 7 13.31 23.58 18.57
N VAL A 8 13.36 23.09 19.81
CA VAL A 8 13.30 21.65 20.09
C VAL A 8 11.96 21.05 19.69
N THR A 9 10.85 21.74 19.98
CA THR A 9 9.51 21.26 19.57
C THR A 9 9.37 21.15 18.06
N LEU A 10 9.88 22.13 17.30
CA LEU A 10 9.85 22.08 15.84
C LEU A 10 10.69 20.93 15.25
N ILE A 11 11.84 20.64 15.85
CA ILE A 11 12.70 19.52 15.44
C ILE A 11 11.99 18.18 15.68
N VAL A 12 11.37 18.00 16.84
CA VAL A 12 10.64 16.76 17.17
C VAL A 12 9.45 16.56 16.24
N ILE A 13 8.68 17.61 15.96
CA ILE A 13 7.56 17.55 15.01
C ILE A 13 8.08 17.24 13.60
N GLY A 14 9.16 17.90 13.17
CA GLY A 14 9.79 17.66 11.87
C GLY A 14 10.27 16.22 11.72
N LEU A 15 10.93 15.66 12.74
CA LEU A 15 11.38 14.27 12.76
C LEU A 15 10.21 13.28 12.79
N ALA A 16 9.18 13.57 13.58
CA ALA A 16 7.97 12.74 13.59
C ALA A 16 7.33 12.74 12.19
N LEU A 17 7.09 13.91 11.61
CA LEU A 17 6.53 14.02 10.26
C LEU A 17 7.41 13.32 9.23
N PHE A 18 8.74 13.49 9.29
CA PHE A 18 9.67 12.83 8.38
C PHE A 18 9.66 11.30 8.53
N CYS A 19 9.48 10.76 9.74
CA CYS A 19 9.34 9.32 9.98
C CYS A 19 7.97 8.78 9.53
N TYR A 20 6.89 9.58 9.66
CA TYR A 20 5.55 9.21 9.20
C TYR A 20 5.35 9.39 7.69
N TRP A 21 6.11 10.28 7.04
CA TRP A 21 5.99 10.58 5.61
C TRP A 21 6.26 9.40 4.68
N PRO A 22 7.32 8.58 4.85
CA PRO A 22 7.56 7.42 4.00
C PRO A 22 6.52 6.31 4.23
N ALA A 23 5.89 6.25 5.41
CA ALA A 23 4.77 5.33 5.66
C ALA A 23 3.46 5.77 4.96
N VAL A 24 3.33 7.06 4.63
CA VAL A 24 2.15 7.64 3.96
C VAL A 24 2.35 7.79 2.45
N GLN A 25 3.56 7.62 1.93
CA GLN A 25 3.81 7.54 0.49
C GLN A 25 3.16 6.27 -0.07
N ARG A 26 1.85 6.35 -0.32
CA ARG A 26 1.08 5.40 -1.12
C ARG A 26 1.85 5.20 -2.43
N PRO A 27 2.38 4.00 -2.71
CA PRO A 27 3.11 3.77 -3.95
C PRO A 27 2.15 3.95 -5.12
N THR A 28 2.21 5.15 -5.71
CA THR A 28 1.74 5.49 -7.05
C THR A 28 0.33 4.98 -7.38
N LEU A 29 -0.69 5.74 -6.94
CA LEU A 29 -2.09 5.54 -7.38
C LEU A 29 -2.23 5.45 -8.91
N ASP A 30 -1.30 6.06 -9.65
CA ASP A 30 -1.22 6.03 -11.11
C ASP A 30 -0.65 4.72 -11.69
N LYS A 31 0.21 4.00 -10.97
CA LYS A 31 0.82 2.74 -11.45
C LYS A 31 -0.19 1.60 -11.45
N TRP A 32 -1.09 1.60 -10.47
CA TRP A 32 -2.03 0.53 -10.20
C TRP A 32 -3.47 1.05 -10.23
N PRO A 33 -4.05 1.31 -11.42
CA PRO A 33 -5.45 1.72 -11.53
C PRO A 33 -6.40 0.66 -10.93
N PRO A 34 -7.65 1.00 -10.61
CA PRO A 34 -8.60 0.00 -10.13
C PRO A 34 -8.96 -1.00 -11.24
N ILE A 35 -8.94 -2.31 -10.93
CA ILE A 35 -9.27 -3.40 -11.87
C ILE A 35 -10.41 -4.28 -11.34
N SER A 36 -11.23 -4.76 -12.28
CA SER A 36 -12.33 -5.68 -11.99
C SER A 36 -11.83 -7.08 -11.58
N ASP A 37 -12.73 -7.93 -11.09
CA ASP A 37 -12.41 -9.33 -10.79
C ASP A 37 -12.04 -10.12 -12.05
N ASP A 38 -12.74 -9.90 -13.16
CA ASP A 38 -12.45 -10.62 -14.41
C ASP A 38 -11.08 -10.22 -14.97
N GLU A 39 -10.70 -8.95 -14.87
CA GLU A 39 -9.39 -8.47 -15.28
C GLU A 39 -8.27 -9.00 -14.37
N PHE A 40 -8.49 -9.01 -13.05
CA PHE A 40 -7.55 -9.61 -12.10
C PHE A 40 -7.31 -11.09 -12.40
N ILE A 41 -8.37 -11.84 -12.70
CA ILE A 41 -8.28 -13.26 -13.08
C ILE A 41 -7.57 -13.44 -14.42
N ALA A 42 -7.82 -12.57 -15.40
CA ALA A 42 -7.14 -12.62 -16.70
C ALA A 42 -5.62 -12.39 -16.60
N ARG A 43 -5.16 -11.69 -15.56
CA ARG A 43 -3.73 -11.45 -15.27
C ARG A 43 -3.08 -12.58 -14.46
N CYS A 44 -3.87 -13.45 -13.85
CA CYS A 44 -3.34 -14.60 -13.11
C CYS A 44 -2.74 -15.65 -14.07
N SER A 45 -1.79 -16.44 -13.56
CA SER A 45 -1.21 -17.54 -14.32
C SER A 45 -2.28 -18.54 -14.80
N PRO A 46 -2.11 -19.17 -15.98
CA PRO A 46 -3.04 -20.18 -16.47
C PRO A 46 -3.26 -21.32 -15.47
N GLY A 47 -4.53 -21.74 -15.31
CA GLY A 47 -4.90 -22.82 -14.39
C GLY A 47 -5.10 -22.39 -12.94
N VAL A 48 -4.96 -21.11 -12.62
CA VAL A 48 -5.32 -20.58 -11.29
C VAL A 48 -6.84 -20.66 -11.10
N ASP A 49 -7.25 -21.28 -9.99
CA ASP A 49 -8.67 -21.33 -9.59
C ASP A 49 -9.19 -19.93 -9.24
N ARG A 50 -10.33 -19.55 -9.85
CA ARG A 50 -10.95 -18.24 -9.70
C ARG A 50 -11.28 -17.93 -8.24
N GLN A 51 -11.92 -18.86 -7.54
CA GLN A 51 -12.36 -18.60 -6.16
C GLN A 51 -11.17 -18.42 -5.22
N ARG A 52 -10.14 -19.25 -5.37
CA ARG A 52 -8.90 -19.15 -4.61
C ARG A 52 -8.19 -17.82 -4.86
N ALA A 53 -8.10 -17.38 -6.11
CA ALA A 53 -7.44 -16.12 -6.47
C ALA A 53 -8.17 -14.91 -5.87
N LEU A 54 -9.49 -14.83 -6.01
CA LEU A 54 -10.28 -13.73 -5.43
C LEU A 54 -10.26 -13.74 -3.90
N LYS A 55 -10.18 -14.93 -3.28
CA LYS A 55 -10.00 -15.06 -1.83
C LYS A 55 -8.64 -14.52 -1.37
N VAL A 56 -7.56 -14.87 -2.08
CA VAL A 56 -6.22 -14.32 -1.79
C VAL A 56 -6.21 -12.82 -1.98
N ARG A 57 -6.78 -12.31 -3.08
CA ARG A 57 -6.93 -10.87 -3.33
C ARG A 57 -7.60 -10.14 -2.15
N ARG A 58 -8.68 -10.72 -1.60
CA ARG A 58 -9.36 -10.19 -0.42
C ARG A 58 -8.47 -10.19 0.82
N ILE A 59 -7.77 -11.30 1.09
CA ILE A 59 -6.86 -11.41 2.24
C ILE A 59 -5.78 -10.33 2.16
N VAL A 60 -5.16 -10.13 0.99
CA VAL A 60 -4.12 -9.11 0.81
C VAL A 60 -4.67 -7.71 1.09
N SER A 61 -5.85 -7.39 0.54
CA SER A 61 -6.53 -6.11 0.79
C SER A 61 -6.82 -5.88 2.28
N GLU A 62 -7.40 -6.86 2.95
CA GLU A 62 -7.78 -6.77 4.36
C GLU A 62 -6.56 -6.69 5.30
N GLN A 63 -5.50 -7.46 5.04
CA GLN A 63 -4.34 -7.52 5.93
C GLN A 63 -3.37 -6.36 5.75
N LEU A 64 -3.23 -5.85 4.53
CA LEU A 64 -2.28 -4.77 4.22
C LEU A 64 -2.95 -3.39 4.13
N GLY A 65 -4.29 -3.31 4.24
CA GLY A 65 -5.04 -2.06 4.14
C GLY A 65 -4.99 -1.43 2.74
N VAL A 66 -4.80 -2.26 1.71
CA VAL A 66 -4.75 -1.84 0.30
C VAL A 66 -6.15 -1.95 -0.31
N ASP A 67 -6.54 -0.99 -1.15
CA ASP A 67 -7.83 -1.03 -1.83
C ASP A 67 -7.98 -2.32 -2.65
N TYR A 68 -9.11 -3.03 -2.49
CA TYR A 68 -9.34 -4.34 -3.11
C TYR A 68 -9.15 -4.32 -4.63
N ASP A 69 -9.68 -3.29 -5.28
CA ASP A 69 -9.59 -3.07 -6.72
C ASP A 69 -8.17 -2.73 -7.19
N ARG A 70 -7.23 -2.43 -6.28
CA ARG A 70 -5.82 -2.12 -6.57
C ARG A 70 -4.83 -3.21 -6.17
N VAL A 71 -5.32 -4.41 -5.84
CA VAL A 71 -4.49 -5.60 -5.66
C VAL A 71 -4.28 -6.29 -7.01
N TYR A 72 -3.03 -6.51 -7.40
CA TYR A 72 -2.60 -7.09 -8.67
C TYR A 72 -1.78 -8.38 -8.45
N PRO A 73 -1.88 -9.38 -9.34
CA PRO A 73 -1.09 -10.62 -9.23
C PRO A 73 0.43 -10.40 -9.29
N GLU A 74 0.89 -9.40 -10.05
CA GLU A 74 2.29 -9.09 -10.29
C GLU A 74 2.95 -8.19 -9.22
N GLN A 75 2.18 -7.71 -8.24
CA GLN A 75 2.71 -6.85 -7.19
C GLN A 75 3.65 -7.62 -6.26
N ARG A 76 4.74 -6.95 -5.88
CA ARG A 76 5.68 -7.44 -4.88
C ARG A 76 5.24 -6.95 -3.51
N PHE A 77 5.17 -7.85 -2.53
CA PHE A 77 4.71 -7.52 -1.17
C PHE A 77 5.48 -6.37 -0.52
N VAL A 78 6.81 -6.34 -0.64
CA VAL A 78 7.63 -5.29 -0.01
C VAL A 78 7.66 -4.03 -0.86
N GLU A 79 8.02 -4.15 -2.14
CA GLU A 79 8.29 -2.98 -2.98
C GLU A 79 7.04 -2.27 -3.48
N ASP A 80 5.93 -2.99 -3.67
CA ASP A 80 4.67 -2.42 -4.17
C ASP A 80 3.61 -2.27 -3.08
N LEU A 81 3.61 -3.12 -2.04
CA LEU A 81 2.57 -3.13 -1.00
C LEU A 81 3.06 -2.68 0.39
N GLY A 82 4.37 -2.50 0.59
CA GLY A 82 4.93 -1.99 1.85
C GLY A 82 4.80 -2.95 3.05
N ALA A 83 4.65 -4.26 2.80
CA ALA A 83 4.60 -5.30 3.81
C ALA A 83 5.98 -5.72 4.35
#